data_AF-A0A961B2Y7-F1
#
_entry.id   AF-A0A961B2Y7-F1
#
_cell.length_a   1.000
_cell.length_b   1.000
_cell.length_c   1.000
_cell.angle_alpha   90.00
_cell.angle_beta   90.00
_cell.angle_gamma   90.00
#
_symmetry.space_group_name_H-M   'P 1'
#
loop_
_entity.id
_entity.type
_entity.pdbx_description
1 polymer ?
#
loop_
_entity_poly.entity_id
_entity_poly.type
_entity_poly.pdbx_seq_one_letter_code
_entity_poly.pdbx_strand_id
1 'polypeptide(L)'
;TLHTNDAPSAVARLADIGVKRFLISSAVRSIMAQRLVRKICKDCGADATLSDKEIKSLKLDSKQMEGATIKAGTGCRTCRNTGYKGRMGIFEIFNIDEEISHIINRNESTPQLRKRARELGMRTLREDGVRKVLAGRTTAAEVVRVTMSDSD
;
A
#
# COMPACT_ATOMS: atom_id res chain seq x y z
N THR A 1 10.43 13.86 -7.89
CA THR A 1 9.52 12.73 -7.58
C THR A 1 9.07 12.12 -8.90
N LEU A 2 8.74 10.82 -8.92
CA LEU A 2 8.23 10.14 -10.13
C LEU A 2 6.74 9.79 -9.94
N HIS A 3 6.00 9.79 -11.05
CA HIS A 3 4.63 9.32 -11.08
C HIS A 3 4.60 7.85 -11.54
N THR A 4 4.44 6.94 -10.59
CA THR A 4 4.27 5.50 -10.82
C THR A 4 3.15 4.95 -9.94
N ASN A 5 2.65 3.77 -10.29
CA ASN A 5 1.59 3.11 -9.52
C ASN A 5 2.12 2.50 -8.23
N ASP A 6 3.32 1.92 -8.30
CA ASP A 6 4.01 1.24 -7.20
C ASP A 6 5.51 1.59 -7.19
N ALA A 7 6.23 1.16 -6.14
CA ALA A 7 7.64 1.47 -5.95
C ALA A 7 8.57 0.69 -6.91
N PRO A 8 8.42 -0.64 -7.12
CA PRO A 8 9.24 -1.36 -8.10
C PRO A 8 9.16 -0.81 -9.53
N SER A 9 7.99 -0.35 -9.97
CA SER A 9 7.76 0.21 -11.30
C SER A 9 8.57 1.48 -11.57
N ALA A 10 9.05 2.17 -10.53
CA ALA A 10 9.93 3.31 -10.69
C ALA A 10 11.29 2.93 -11.30
N VAL A 11 11.76 1.68 -11.12
CA VAL A 11 12.98 1.19 -11.79
C VAL A 11 12.78 1.19 -13.30
N ALA A 12 11.67 0.62 -13.78
CA ALA A 12 11.33 0.62 -15.19
C ALA A 12 11.16 2.05 -15.70
N ARG A 13 10.46 2.91 -14.95
CA ARG A 13 10.26 4.31 -15.35
C ARG A 13 11.56 5.11 -15.46
N LEU A 14 12.52 4.88 -14.56
CA LEU A 14 13.86 5.48 -14.64
C LEU A 14 14.63 5.00 -15.89
N ALA A 15 14.51 3.71 -16.21
CA ALA A 15 15.11 3.17 -17.43
C ALA A 15 14.48 3.75 -18.70
N ASP A 16 13.15 3.93 -18.73
CA ASP A 16 12.41 4.50 -19.86
C ASP A 16 12.83 5.95 -20.17
N ILE A 17 13.21 6.73 -19.15
CA ILE A 17 13.71 8.10 -19.32
C ILE A 17 15.23 8.17 -19.58
N GLY A 18 15.86 7.02 -19.83
CA GLY A 18 17.26 6.93 -20.29
C GLY A 18 18.30 6.64 -19.22
N VAL A 19 17.91 6.45 -17.94
CA VAL A 19 18.88 6.13 -16.89
C VAL A 19 19.36 4.69 -17.05
N LYS A 20 20.68 4.50 -17.14
CA LYS A 20 21.27 3.16 -17.25
C LYS A 20 21.00 2.35 -15.98
N ARG A 21 20.62 1.08 -16.14
CA ARG A 21 20.24 0.17 -15.03
C ARG A 21 21.32 0.05 -13.95
N PHE A 22 22.59 0.00 -14.33
CA PHE A 22 23.70 -0.04 -13.36
C PHE A 22 23.80 1.23 -12.50
N LEU A 23 23.38 2.39 -13.01
CA LEU A 23 23.31 3.62 -12.22
C LEU A 23 22.11 3.58 -11.26
N ILE A 24 20.98 3.05 -11.71
CA ILE A 24 19.81 2.86 -10.85
C ILE A 24 20.18 1.96 -9.67
N SER A 25 20.81 0.81 -9.95
CA SER A 25 21.15 -0.19 -8.93
C SER A 25 22.27 0.25 -7.97
N SER A 26 23.20 1.10 -8.41
CA SER A 26 24.31 1.60 -7.58
C SER A 26 23.98 2.88 -6.80
N ALA A 27 23.15 3.78 -7.35
CA ALA A 27 22.89 5.08 -6.76
C ALA A 27 21.60 5.13 -5.92
N VAL A 28 20.59 4.32 -6.25
CA VAL A 28 19.30 4.36 -5.54
C VAL A 28 19.36 3.40 -4.35
N ARG A 29 19.07 3.91 -3.15
CA ARG A 29 19.02 3.11 -1.91
C ARG A 29 17.64 2.51 -1.65
N SER A 30 16.60 3.30 -1.89
CA SER A 30 15.21 2.89 -1.65
C SER A 30 14.28 3.76 -2.49
N ILE A 31 13.12 3.20 -2.82
CA ILE A 31 12.02 3.87 -3.51
C ILE A 31 10.78 3.72 -2.64
N MET A 32 10.10 4.84 -2.38
CA MET A 32 8.85 4.85 -1.63
C MET A 32 7.69 5.22 -2.55
N ALA A 33 6.69 4.34 -2.62
CA ALA A 33 5.37 4.69 -3.12
C ALA A 33 4.45 5.03 -1.94
N GLN A 34 3.58 6.01 -2.15
CA GLN A 34 2.63 6.45 -1.12
C GLN A 34 1.26 6.76 -1.70
N ARG A 35 0.22 6.52 -0.90
CA ARG A 35 -1.14 7.02 -1.15
C ARG A 35 -1.75 7.54 0.14
N LEU A 36 -2.76 8.39 0.02
CA LEU A 36 -3.50 8.93 1.16
C LEU A 36 -4.86 8.26 1.28
N VAL A 37 -5.13 7.68 2.44
CA VAL A 37 -6.46 7.21 2.85
C VAL A 37 -7.08 8.18 3.83
N ARG A 38 -8.40 8.36 3.78
CA ARG A 38 -9.13 9.09 4.82
C ARG A 38 -9.08 8.31 6.14
N LYS A 39 -9.02 9.05 7.25
CA LYS A 39 -9.07 8.45 8.60
C LYS A 39 -10.51 8.36 9.08
N ILE A 40 -10.85 7.31 9.80
CA ILE A 40 -12.14 7.24 10.51
C ILE A 40 -12.22 8.42 11.49
N CYS A 41 -13.37 9.08 11.53
CA CYS A 41 -13.60 10.19 12.45
C CYS A 41 -13.53 9.69 13.90
N LYS A 42 -12.79 10.40 14.76
CA LYS A 42 -12.64 10.01 16.17
C LYS A 42 -13.93 10.15 16.99
N ASP A 43 -14.80 11.09 16.62
CA ASP A 43 -16.01 11.43 17.38
C ASP A 43 -17.17 10.45 17.11
N CYS A 44 -17.20 9.84 15.91
CA CYS A 44 -18.28 8.95 15.48
C CYS A 44 -17.76 7.58 15.02
N GLY A 45 -16.54 7.21 15.40
CA GLY A 45 -15.96 5.91 15.10
C GLY A 45 -16.54 4.85 16.02
N ALA A 46 -17.28 3.89 15.46
CA ALA A 46 -17.89 2.79 16.17
C ALA A 46 -17.33 1.45 15.68
N ASP A 47 -17.46 0.42 16.50
CA ASP A 47 -17.09 -0.95 16.11
C ASP A 47 -17.97 -1.42 14.95
N ALA A 48 -17.36 -2.15 14.03
CA ALA A 48 -18.00 -2.62 12.82
C ALA A 48 -17.50 -4.02 12.47
N THR A 49 -18.18 -4.69 11.55
CA THR A 49 -17.72 -5.95 10.94
C THR A 49 -17.40 -5.72 9.47
N LEU A 50 -16.51 -6.54 8.92
CA LEU A 50 -16.27 -6.56 7.49
C LEU A 50 -17.28 -7.50 6.82
N SER A 51 -17.83 -7.06 5.69
CA SER A 51 -18.62 -7.95 4.84
C SER A 51 -17.74 -9.01 4.17
N ASP A 52 -18.32 -10.16 3.79
CA ASP A 52 -17.61 -11.20 3.04
C ASP A 52 -16.93 -10.66 1.77
N LYS A 53 -17.56 -9.67 1.12
CA LYS A 53 -17.01 -9.00 -0.05
C LYS A 53 -15.75 -8.21 0.29
N GLU A 54 -15.73 -7.50 1.41
CA GLU A 54 -14.56 -6.75 1.87
C GLU A 54 -13.43 -7.69 2.31
N ILE A 55 -13.75 -8.78 3.02
CA ILE A 55 -12.78 -9.81 3.42
C ILE A 55 -12.10 -10.40 2.18
N LYS A 56 -12.88 -10.80 1.17
CA LYS A 56 -12.35 -11.29 -0.12
C LYS A 56 -11.54 -10.24 -0.86
N SER A 57 -12.02 -9.00 -0.94
CA SER A 57 -11.36 -7.91 -1.68
C SER A 57 -10.02 -7.49 -1.04
N LEU A 58 -9.91 -7.63 0.28
CA LEU A 58 -8.68 -7.37 1.02
C LEU A 58 -7.78 -8.61 1.15
N LYS A 59 -8.23 -9.78 0.67
CA LYS A 59 -7.54 -11.07 0.81
C LYS A 59 -7.16 -11.38 2.26
N LEU A 60 -8.07 -11.09 3.18
CA LEU A 60 -7.86 -11.33 4.61
C LEU A 60 -8.01 -12.82 4.92
N ASP A 61 -7.10 -13.34 5.75
CA ASP A 61 -7.23 -14.66 6.35
C ASP A 61 -7.82 -14.58 7.77
N SER A 62 -8.29 -15.74 8.28
CA SER A 62 -8.92 -15.83 9.60
C SER A 62 -7.99 -15.39 10.73
N LYS A 63 -6.68 -15.63 10.60
CA LYS A 63 -5.68 -15.28 11.62
C LYS A 63 -5.46 -13.78 11.71
N GLN A 64 -5.51 -13.07 10.57
CA GLN A 64 -5.43 -11.61 10.54
C GLN A 64 -6.64 -10.93 11.19
N MET A 65 -7.78 -11.61 11.19
CA MET A 65 -9.00 -11.13 11.83
C MET A 65 -9.00 -11.37 13.35
N GLU A 66 -8.23 -12.33 13.85
CA GLU A 66 -8.03 -12.55 15.29
C GLU A 66 -7.37 -11.31 15.93
N GLY A 67 -8.09 -10.66 16.85
CA GLY A 67 -7.62 -9.43 17.51
C GLY A 67 -7.75 -8.15 16.68
N ALA A 68 -8.40 -8.20 15.51
CA ALA A 68 -8.64 -7.02 14.71
C ALA A 68 -9.66 -6.08 15.38
N THR A 69 -9.36 -4.77 15.39
CA THR A 69 -10.26 -3.71 15.84
C THR A 69 -10.88 -3.05 14.61
N ILE A 70 -11.94 -3.63 14.07
CA ILE A 70 -12.61 -3.09 12.89
C ILE A 70 -13.55 -1.95 13.32
N LYS A 71 -13.41 -0.81 12.66
CA LYS A 71 -14.24 0.38 12.93
C LYS A 71 -14.80 1.00 11.65
N ALA A 72 -15.92 1.68 11.80
CA ALA A 72 -16.50 2.53 10.76
C ALA A 72 -17.01 3.85 11.39
N GLY A 73 -17.02 4.92 10.59
CA GLY A 73 -17.60 6.19 11.02
C GLY A 73 -19.09 6.24 10.73
N THR A 74 -19.93 6.41 11.74
CA THR A 74 -21.40 6.50 11.57
C THR A 74 -21.87 7.83 10.98
N GLY A 75 -21.03 8.87 11.06
CA GLY A 75 -21.34 10.22 10.60
C GLY A 75 -21.75 11.13 11.76
N CYS A 76 -21.18 12.33 11.81
CA CYS A 76 -21.53 13.36 12.79
C CYS A 76 -21.22 14.76 12.25
N ARG A 77 -21.62 15.78 13.00
CA ARG A 77 -21.33 17.20 12.69
C ARG A 77 -19.83 17.45 12.48
N THR A 78 -18.97 16.85 13.29
CA THR A 78 -17.52 17.05 13.24
C THR A 78 -16.89 16.61 11.91
N CYS A 79 -17.41 15.53 11.31
CA CYS A 79 -16.96 15.02 10.01
C CYS A 79 -17.91 15.38 8.86
N ARG A 80 -18.88 16.28 9.10
CA ARG A 80 -19.92 16.65 8.13
C ARG A 80 -20.67 15.44 7.57
N ASN A 81 -21.04 14.51 8.47
CA ASN A 81 -21.75 13.26 8.16
C ASN A 81 -21.04 12.32 7.18
N THR A 82 -19.73 12.49 6.94
CA THR A 82 -18.97 11.61 6.03
C THR A 82 -18.48 10.32 6.68
N GLY A 83 -18.38 10.29 8.02
CA GLY A 83 -17.69 9.23 8.76
C GLY A 83 -16.16 9.34 8.78
N TYR A 84 -15.57 10.31 8.06
CA TYR A 84 -14.12 10.46 7.94
C TYR A 84 -13.63 11.86 8.37
N LYS A 85 -12.47 11.94 9.02
CA LYS A 85 -11.83 13.24 9.32
C LYS A 85 -10.31 13.16 9.25
N GLY A 86 -9.73 13.92 8.33
CA GLY A 86 -8.29 13.91 8.04
C GLY A 86 -7.86 12.74 7.16
N ARG A 87 -6.56 12.67 6.89
CA ARG A 87 -5.94 11.65 6.04
C ARG A 87 -4.69 11.08 6.71
N MET A 88 -4.28 9.88 6.29
CA MET A 88 -2.99 9.28 6.63
C MET A 88 -2.39 8.57 5.43
N GLY A 89 -1.08 8.41 5.44
CA GLY A 89 -0.36 7.69 4.40
C GLY A 89 -0.48 6.18 4.54
N ILE A 90 -0.60 5.51 3.41
CA ILE A 90 -0.16 4.12 3.23
C ILE A 90 1.11 4.13 2.39
N PHE A 91 2.04 3.25 2.71
CA PHE A 91 3.40 3.27 2.20
C PHE A 91 3.83 1.89 1.73
N GLU A 92 4.53 1.89 0.61
CA GLU A 92 5.28 0.76 0.09
C GLU A 92 6.73 1.21 -0.05
N ILE A 93 7.63 0.53 0.66
CA ILE A 93 9.05 0.89 0.74
C ILE A 93 9.84 -0.24 0.09
N PHE A 94 10.38 0.04 -1.08
CA PHE A 94 11.18 -0.87 -1.87
C PHE A 94 12.66 -0.56 -1.70
N ASN A 95 13.35 -1.38 -0.91
CA ASN A 95 14.79 -1.23 -0.69
C ASN A 95 15.59 -1.92 -1.79
N ILE A 96 16.68 -1.29 -2.20
CA ILE A 96 17.62 -1.86 -3.18
C ILE A 96 18.81 -2.40 -2.40
N ASP A 97 18.81 -3.72 -2.22
CA ASP A 97 19.94 -4.48 -1.71
C ASP A 97 20.74 -5.11 -2.86
N GLU A 98 21.71 -5.96 -2.51
CA GLU A 98 22.57 -6.64 -3.48
C GLU A 98 21.77 -7.54 -4.43
N GLU A 99 20.80 -8.29 -3.92
CA GLU A 99 19.99 -9.19 -4.75
C GLU A 99 19.09 -8.43 -5.73
N ILE A 100 18.42 -7.38 -5.24
CA ILE A 100 17.61 -6.50 -6.07
C ILE A 100 18.49 -5.79 -7.11
N SER A 101 19.68 -5.34 -6.73
CA SER A 101 20.65 -4.73 -7.64
C SER A 101 21.01 -5.67 -8.80
N HIS A 102 21.26 -6.95 -8.51
CA HIS A 102 21.51 -7.96 -9.55
C HIS A 102 20.32 -8.14 -10.50
N ILE A 103 19.09 -8.21 -9.98
CA ILE A 103 17.87 -8.33 -10.79
C ILE A 103 17.69 -7.10 -11.70
N ILE A 104 17.90 -5.89 -11.17
CA ILE A 104 17.83 -4.64 -11.94
C ILE A 104 18.83 -4.66 -13.09
N ASN A 105 20.07 -5.08 -12.83
CA ASN A 105 21.15 -5.14 -13.82
C ASN A 105 20.90 -6.19 -14.91
N ARG A 106 20.23 -7.30 -14.59
CA ARG A 106 19.83 -8.34 -15.53
C ARG A 106 18.64 -7.99 -16.43
N ASN A 107 18.07 -6.78 -16.27
CA ASN A 107 16.91 -6.34 -17.03
C ASN A 107 15.70 -7.29 -16.87
N GLU A 108 15.53 -7.85 -15.67
CA GLU A 108 14.37 -8.67 -15.35
C GLU A 108 13.08 -7.84 -15.27
N SER A 109 11.94 -8.52 -15.39
CA SER A 109 10.63 -7.88 -15.44
C SER A 109 10.21 -7.30 -14.08
N THR A 110 9.41 -6.23 -14.09
CA THR A 110 8.86 -5.62 -12.85
C THR A 110 8.12 -6.62 -11.96
N PRO A 111 7.33 -7.59 -12.48
CA PRO A 111 6.72 -8.63 -11.64
C PRO A 111 7.73 -9.49 -10.89
N GLN A 112 8.86 -9.86 -11.51
CA GLN A 112 9.93 -10.61 -10.82
C GLN A 112 10.58 -9.78 -9.73
N LEU A 113 10.86 -8.51 -10.02
CA LEU A 113 11.41 -7.55 -9.06
C LEU A 113 10.47 -7.39 -7.85
N ARG A 114 9.17 -7.19 -8.10
CA ARG A 114 8.13 -7.08 -7.07
C ARG A 114 8.02 -8.34 -6.23
N LYS A 115 8.08 -9.53 -6.87
CA LYS A 115 8.05 -10.81 -6.17
C LYS A 115 9.23 -10.93 -5.21
N ARG A 116 10.47 -10.71 -5.68
CA ARG A 116 11.66 -10.78 -4.84
C ARG A 116 11.61 -9.75 -3.71
N ALA A 117 11.21 -8.52 -3.99
CA ALA A 117 11.07 -7.48 -2.97
C ALA A 117 10.12 -7.89 -1.85
N ARG A 118 8.98 -8.54 -2.18
CA ARG A 118 8.03 -9.04 -1.19
C ARG A 118 8.59 -10.22 -0.37
N GLU A 119 9.35 -11.12 -1.00
CA GLU A 119 10.06 -12.20 -0.29
C GLU A 119 11.09 -11.63 0.72
N LEU A 120 11.69 -10.49 0.40
CA LEU A 120 12.61 -9.74 1.27
C LEU A 120 11.90 -8.84 2.31
N GLY A 121 10.58 -8.93 2.41
CA GLY A 121 9.80 -8.25 3.46
C GLY A 121 9.18 -6.91 3.07
N MET A 122 9.25 -6.50 1.79
CA MET A 122 8.49 -5.35 1.31
C MET A 122 6.99 -5.60 1.47
N ARG A 123 6.29 -4.64 2.07
CA ARG A 123 4.83 -4.60 2.09
C ARG A 123 4.31 -3.67 1.03
N THR A 124 3.31 -4.13 0.30
CA THR A 124 2.59 -3.35 -0.69
C THR A 124 1.73 -2.26 -0.05
N LEU A 125 1.32 -1.28 -0.85
CA LEU A 125 0.34 -0.26 -0.44
C LEU A 125 -0.94 -0.90 0.12
N ARG A 126 -1.41 -1.97 -0.52
CA ARG A 126 -2.60 -2.73 -0.10
C ARG A 126 -2.41 -3.36 1.27
N GLU A 127 -1.28 -4.03 1.50
CA GLU A 127 -0.99 -4.72 2.77
C GLU A 127 -0.82 -3.74 3.94
N ASP A 128 -0.16 -2.60 3.70
CA ASP A 128 -0.07 -1.54 4.71
C ASP A 128 -1.44 -0.88 4.97
N GLY A 129 -2.28 -0.76 3.93
CA GLY A 129 -3.68 -0.36 4.07
C GLY A 129 -4.48 -1.34 4.93
N VAL A 130 -4.37 -2.65 4.66
CA VAL A 130 -5.02 -3.72 5.44
C VAL A 130 -4.65 -3.61 6.91
N ARG A 131 -3.36 -3.47 7.24
CA ARG A 131 -2.92 -3.30 8.64
C ARG A 131 -3.62 -2.12 9.34
N LYS A 132 -3.86 -1.03 8.61
CA LYS A 132 -4.55 0.15 9.15
C LYS A 132 -6.07 -0.04 9.27
N VAL A 133 -6.67 -0.90 8.45
CA VAL A 133 -8.08 -1.33 8.59
C VAL A 133 -8.24 -2.19 9.83
N LEU A 134 -7.38 -3.21 9.99
CA LEU A 134 -7.38 -4.10 11.15
C LEU A 134 -7.10 -3.37 12.47
N ALA A 135 -6.45 -2.20 12.42
CA ALA A 135 -6.22 -1.33 13.57
C ALA A 135 -7.30 -0.23 13.77
N GLY A 136 -8.40 -0.28 13.01
CA GLY A 136 -9.53 0.65 13.16
C GLY A 136 -9.22 2.10 12.79
N ARG A 137 -8.21 2.32 11.95
CA ARG A 137 -7.76 3.67 11.56
C ARG A 137 -8.43 4.17 10.27
N THR A 138 -8.70 3.25 9.35
CA THR A 138 -9.37 3.50 8.05
C THR A 138 -10.34 2.35 7.75
N THR A 139 -11.13 2.45 6.69
CA THR A 139 -12.10 1.43 6.29
C THR A 139 -11.59 0.59 5.11
N ALA A 140 -12.16 -0.61 4.94
CA ALA A 140 -11.85 -1.48 3.81
C ALA A 140 -12.19 -0.81 2.47
N ALA A 141 -13.36 -0.17 2.37
CA ALA A 141 -13.77 0.60 1.20
C ALA A 141 -12.74 1.68 0.82
N GLU A 142 -12.15 2.35 1.82
CA GLU A 142 -11.14 3.39 1.58
C GLU A 142 -9.86 2.81 0.99
N VAL A 143 -9.35 1.73 1.58
CA VAL A 143 -8.14 1.06 1.10
C VAL A 143 -8.37 0.52 -0.30
N VAL A 144 -9.48 -0.17 -0.54
CA VAL A 144 -9.81 -0.70 -1.87
C VAL A 144 -9.81 0.40 -2.90
N ARG A 145 -10.56 1.49 -2.67
CA ARG A 145 -10.66 2.60 -3.62
C ARG A 145 -9.29 3.17 -4.00
N VAL A 146 -8.40 3.38 -3.02
CA VAL A 146 -7.11 4.00 -3.31
C VAL A 146 -6.08 3.03 -3.84
N THR A 147 -6.26 1.71 -3.76
CA THR A 147 -5.28 0.70 -4.20
C THR A 147 -5.78 -0.17 -5.35
N MET A 148 -6.87 0.21 -6.02
CA MET A 148 -7.43 -0.55 -7.15
C MET A 148 -6.43 -0.67 -8.30
N SER A 149 -5.71 0.40 -8.66
CA SER A 149 -4.71 0.39 -9.74
C SER A 149 -3.43 -0.41 -9.46
N ASP A 150 -3.28 -1.00 -8.27
CA ASP A 150 -2.12 -1.84 -7.91
C ASP A 150 -2.41 -3.34 -8.07
N SER A 151 -3.64 -3.67 -8.48
CA SER A 151 -4.14 -5.05 -8.54
C SER A 151 -3.89 -5.72 -9.89
N ASP A 152 -3.27 -4.99 -10.83
CA ASP A 152 -2.93 -5.41 -12.18
C ASP A 152 -1.43 -5.80 -12.31
#